data_AF-A0A1V5WPK7-F1
#
_entry.id   AF-A0A1V5WPK7-F1
#
_cell.length_a   1.000
_cell.length_b   1.000
_cell.length_c   1.000
_cell.angle_alpha   90.00
_cell.angle_beta   90.00
_cell.angle_gamma   90.00
#
_symmetry.space_group_name_H-M   'P 1'
#
loop_
_entity.id
_entity.type
_entity.pdbx_description
1 polymer ?
#
loop_
_entity_poly.entity_id
_entity_poly.type
_entity_poly.pdbx_seq_one_letter_code
_entity_poly.pdbx_strand_id
1 'polypeptide(L)'
;MGEKRFWELYYLSLKIFFKEGIGEKVVRIVGSPNTFRKLTRDDIICKTDPDVRIESRTLQEARKIREFNQYQALLGLLLQDPEADKRASIKHGLYLAGLSKDDIDMLLPPTSDELIAREQNILLSQDKPAKFLMNDNHLVHLREHKEARDTKAKTVHMKLHLDALMKIQENPQLAPQEAGMQQGEESGVPATASAPTPAPQPPTGSEIRGGI
;
A
#
# COMPACT_ATOMS: atom_id res chain seq x y z
N MET A 1 -38.69 6.21 7.88
CA MET A 1 -38.95 5.85 6.47
C MET A 1 -38.46 6.88 5.43
N GLY A 2 -37.74 7.95 5.80
CA GLY A 2 -37.43 9.06 4.88
C GLY A 2 -36.20 8.88 3.97
N GLU A 3 -35.02 8.59 4.51
CA GLU A 3 -33.77 8.70 3.75
C GLU A 3 -33.51 7.55 2.77
N LYS A 4 -33.73 6.29 3.17
CA LYS A 4 -33.51 5.15 2.26
C LYS A 4 -34.34 5.31 0.98
N ARG A 5 -35.62 5.68 1.14
CA ARG A 5 -36.53 5.91 0.02
C ARG A 5 -36.12 7.11 -0.82
N PHE A 6 -35.61 8.17 -0.20
CA PHE A 6 -35.06 9.32 -0.92
C PHE A 6 -33.92 8.89 -1.85
N TRP A 7 -32.96 8.10 -1.36
CA TRP A 7 -31.82 7.65 -2.16
C TRP A 7 -32.20 6.67 -3.27
N GLU A 8 -33.16 5.76 -3.02
CA GLU A 8 -33.74 4.91 -4.06
C GLU A 8 -34.39 5.74 -5.17
N LEU A 9 -35.21 6.74 -4.80
CA LEU A 9 -35.88 7.62 -5.75
C LEU A 9 -34.90 8.53 -6.48
N TYR A 10 -33.86 9.01 -5.80
CA TYR A 10 -32.77 9.77 -6.40
C TYR A 10 -32.06 8.94 -7.45
N TYR A 11 -31.70 7.69 -7.15
CA TYR A 11 -31.08 6.79 -8.11
C TYR A 11 -32.01 6.45 -9.29
N LEU A 12 -33.30 6.23 -9.03
CA LEU A 12 -34.32 6.05 -10.06
C LEU A 12 -34.44 7.29 -10.97
N SER A 13 -34.36 8.49 -10.41
CA SER A 13 -34.38 9.74 -11.19
C SER A 13 -33.17 9.85 -12.12
N LEU A 14 -31.98 9.42 -11.67
CA LEU A 14 -30.81 9.33 -12.53
C LEU A 14 -31.07 8.33 -13.67
N LYS A 15 -31.66 7.17 -13.38
CA LYS A 15 -32.01 6.19 -14.41
C LYS A 15 -32.93 6.72 -15.50
N ILE A 16 -33.97 7.46 -15.10
CA ILE A 16 -35.00 7.98 -16.02
C ILE A 16 -34.51 9.21 -16.79
N PHE A 17 -33.86 10.15 -16.11
CA PHE A 17 -33.60 11.49 -16.65
C PHE A 17 -32.14 11.73 -17.09
N PHE A 18 -31.16 10.96 -16.59
CA PHE A 18 -29.74 11.15 -16.95
C PHE A 18 -29.43 10.45 -18.28
N LYS A 19 -29.92 11.02 -19.39
CA LYS A 19 -29.75 10.46 -20.73
C LYS A 19 -28.32 10.64 -21.25
N GLU A 20 -27.88 9.65 -22.02
CA GLU A 20 -26.59 9.67 -22.71
C GLU A 20 -26.47 10.91 -23.62
N GLY A 21 -25.32 11.59 -23.56
CA GLY A 21 -25.05 12.81 -24.33
C GLY A 21 -25.77 14.09 -23.87
N ILE A 22 -26.67 14.01 -22.88
CA ILE A 22 -27.44 15.17 -22.38
C ILE A 22 -27.00 15.57 -20.97
N GLY A 23 -26.74 14.59 -20.10
CA GLY A 23 -26.27 14.82 -18.74
C GLY A 23 -24.80 14.49 -18.58
N GLU A 24 -24.01 15.42 -18.05
CA GLU A 24 -22.66 15.15 -17.54
C GLU A 24 -22.64 15.40 -16.03
N LYS A 25 -22.01 14.51 -15.26
CA LYS A 25 -21.63 14.81 -13.88
C LYS A 25 -20.13 15.01 -13.83
N VAL A 26 -19.68 15.94 -13.00
CA VAL A 26 -18.26 16.25 -12.85
C VAL A 26 -17.86 15.95 -11.42
N VAL A 27 -16.85 15.11 -11.25
CA VAL A 27 -16.24 14.83 -9.95
C VAL A 27 -14.82 15.36 -9.93
N ARG A 28 -14.40 15.91 -8.80
CA ARG A 28 -13.01 16.28 -8.56
C ARG A 28 -12.27 15.05 -8.07
N ILE A 29 -11.17 14.70 -8.72
CA ILE A 29 -10.28 13.65 -8.25
C ILE A 29 -9.40 14.26 -7.15
N VAL A 30 -9.55 13.78 -5.92
CA VAL A 30 -8.62 14.06 -4.82
C VAL A 30 -7.38 13.19 -5.07
N GLY A 31 -6.18 13.78 -5.07
CA GLY A 31 -4.95 13.06 -5.43
C GLY A 31 -4.19 13.62 -6.64
N SER A 32 -4.77 14.58 -7.34
CA SER A 32 -4.18 15.21 -8.54
C SER A 32 -4.56 16.69 -8.54
N PRO A 33 -3.66 17.62 -8.91
CA PRO A 33 -3.96 19.04 -8.88
C PRO A 33 -5.10 19.36 -9.86
N ASN A 34 -6.28 19.69 -9.30
CA ASN A 34 -7.45 20.22 -10.03
C ASN A 34 -7.94 19.39 -11.23
N THR A 35 -7.73 18.07 -11.21
CA THR A 35 -8.26 17.21 -12.27
C THR A 35 -9.73 16.90 -12.03
N PHE A 36 -10.58 17.38 -12.94
CA PHE A 36 -12.00 17.06 -12.97
C PHE A 36 -12.25 15.92 -13.95
N ARG A 37 -12.95 14.88 -13.50
CA ARG A 37 -13.38 13.77 -14.35
C ARG A 37 -14.86 13.92 -14.64
N LYS A 38 -15.20 13.90 -15.93
CA LYS A 38 -16.58 13.75 -16.38
C LYS A 38 -17.00 12.30 -16.20
N LEU A 39 -18.17 12.10 -15.60
CA LEU A 39 -18.85 10.82 -15.47
C LEU A 39 -20.02 10.79 -16.44
N THR A 40 -20.05 9.75 -17.24
CA THR A 40 -21.10 9.45 -18.21
C THR A 40 -22.20 8.60 -17.57
N ARG A 41 -23.27 8.34 -18.32
CA ARG A 41 -24.39 7.51 -17.86
C ARG A 41 -23.91 6.12 -17.41
N ASP A 42 -23.01 5.53 -18.17
CA ASP A 42 -22.48 4.18 -17.93
C ASP A 42 -21.59 4.09 -16.69
N ASP A 43 -20.99 5.21 -16.27
CA ASP A 43 -20.17 5.28 -15.05
C ASP A 43 -21.03 5.34 -13.77
N ILE A 44 -22.30 5.76 -13.89
CA ILE A 44 -23.19 6.03 -12.75
C ILE A 44 -24.30 4.98 -12.62
N ILE A 45 -24.83 4.51 -13.75
CA ILE A 45 -25.97 3.58 -13.77
C ILE A 45 -25.47 2.14 -13.89
N CYS A 46 -25.69 1.38 -12.84
CA CYS A 46 -25.41 -0.05 -12.81
C CYS A 46 -26.59 -0.87 -13.39
N LYS A 47 -26.25 -2.03 -13.97
CA LYS A 47 -27.24 -3.04 -14.41
C LYS A 47 -28.14 -3.49 -13.27
N THR A 48 -27.57 -3.65 -12.08
CA THR A 48 -28.28 -3.98 -10.84
C THR A 48 -28.41 -2.73 -9.97
N ASP A 49 -29.55 -2.56 -9.30
CA ASP A 49 -29.76 -1.44 -8.38
C ASP A 49 -28.81 -1.53 -7.17
N PRO A 50 -28.28 -0.39 -6.68
CA PRO A 50 -27.40 -0.36 -5.52
C PRO A 50 -28.17 -0.65 -4.22
N ASP A 51 -27.54 -1.37 -3.30
CA ASP A 51 -28.05 -1.53 -1.94
C ASP A 51 -27.79 -0.26 -1.13
N VAL A 52 -28.87 0.38 -0.66
CA VAL A 52 -28.78 1.62 0.15
C VAL A 52 -28.98 1.29 1.62
N ARG A 53 -27.95 1.60 2.43
CA ARG A 53 -27.96 1.47 3.88
C ARG A 53 -27.78 2.83 4.53
N ILE A 54 -28.64 3.13 5.50
CA ILE A 54 -28.54 4.34 6.33
C ILE A 54 -28.02 3.92 7.69
N GLU A 55 -26.83 4.41 8.03
CA GLU A 55 -26.16 4.09 9.29
C GLU A 55 -25.92 5.38 10.08
N SER A 56 -25.98 5.27 11.41
CA SER A 56 -25.60 6.39 12.29
C SER A 56 -24.11 6.68 12.11
N ARG A 57 -23.77 7.96 11.94
CA ARG A 57 -22.38 8.43 11.85
C ARG A 57 -21.54 7.94 13.03
N THR A 58 -22.08 7.99 14.25
CA THR A 58 -21.38 7.52 15.45
C THR A 58 -21.08 6.03 15.40
N LEU A 59 -22.00 5.22 14.86
CA LEU A 59 -21.76 3.78 14.68
C LEU A 59 -20.70 3.53 13.62
N GLN A 60 -20.69 4.30 12.53
CA GLN A 60 -19.68 4.22 11.49
C GLN A 60 -18.29 4.59 12.03
N GLU A 61 -18.18 5.67 12.80
CA GLU A 61 -16.92 6.10 13.42
C GLU A 61 -16.41 5.05 14.42
N ALA A 62 -17.29 4.52 15.28
CA ALA A 62 -16.93 3.44 16.20
C ALA A 62 -16.45 2.18 15.45
N ARG A 63 -17.11 1.84 14.33
CA ARG A 63 -16.71 0.72 13.47
C ARG A 63 -15.33 0.95 12.85
N LYS A 64 -15.05 2.13 12.32
CA LYS A 64 -13.73 2.48 11.75
C LYS A 64 -12.62 2.37 12.79
N ILE A 65 -12.84 2.87 14.01
CA ILE A 65 -11.87 2.75 15.11
C ILE A 65 -11.62 1.28 15.46
N ARG A 66 -12.69 0.48 15.52
CA ARG A 66 -12.56 -0.96 15.78
C ARG A 66 -11.77 -1.67 14.68
N GLU A 67 -12.09 -1.39 13.42
CA GLU A 67 -11.40 -1.95 12.25
C GLU A 67 -9.92 -1.56 12.25
N PHE A 68 -9.60 -0.30 12.55
CA PHE A 68 -8.22 0.17 12.69
C PHE A 68 -7.47 -0.56 13.82
N ASN A 69 -8.07 -0.68 15.01
CA ASN A 69 -7.45 -1.37 16.14
C ASN A 69 -7.22 -2.87 15.85
N GLN A 70 -8.18 -3.52 15.20
CA GLN A 70 -8.03 -4.91 14.75
C GLN A 70 -6.92 -5.04 13.71
N TYR A 71 -6.87 -4.11 12.76
CA TYR A 71 -5.83 -4.09 11.74
C TYR A 71 -4.45 -3.88 12.35
N GLN A 72 -4.28 -3.01 13.33
CA GLN A 72 -3.00 -2.80 14.01
C GLN A 72 -2.49 -4.06 14.70
N ALA A 73 -3.38 -4.83 15.33
CA ALA A 73 -3.02 -6.12 15.92
C ALA A 73 -2.55 -7.12 14.84
N LEU A 74 -3.23 -7.16 13.69
CA LEU A 74 -2.84 -8.02 12.56
C LEU A 74 -1.57 -7.56 11.86
N LEU A 75 -1.34 -6.25 11.76
CA LEU A 75 -0.16 -5.67 11.13
C LEU A 75 1.11 -6.11 11.87
N GLY A 76 1.08 -6.15 13.20
CA GLY A 76 2.20 -6.67 14.00
C GLY A 76 2.58 -8.12 13.65
N LEU A 77 1.60 -8.95 13.33
CA LEU A 77 1.81 -10.33 12.87
C LEU A 77 2.31 -10.37 11.41
N LEU A 78 1.68 -9.60 10.51
CA LEU A 78 2.05 -9.55 9.09
C LEU A 78 3.48 -9.06 8.87
N LEU A 79 3.98 -8.14 9.70
CA LEU A 79 5.36 -7.65 9.59
C LEU A 79 6.41 -8.71 9.94
N GLN A 80 6.02 -9.76 10.67
CA GLN A 80 6.88 -10.90 11.01
C GLN A 80 6.91 -11.97 9.91
N ASP A 81 5.91 -12.01 9.03
CA ASP A 81 5.86 -12.95 7.91
C ASP A 81 6.83 -12.48 6.80
N PRO A 82 7.83 -13.31 6.41
CA PRO A 82 8.76 -12.95 5.35
C PRO A 82 8.10 -12.86 3.95
N GLU A 83 7.00 -13.56 3.72
CA GLU A 83 6.33 -13.62 2.42
C GLU A 83 5.27 -12.51 2.26
N ALA A 84 4.92 -11.82 3.35
CA ALA A 84 3.92 -10.77 3.32
C ALA A 84 4.44 -9.49 2.66
N ASP A 85 3.59 -8.86 1.86
CA ASP A 85 3.84 -7.52 1.33
C ASP A 85 3.71 -6.48 2.46
N LYS A 86 4.84 -6.22 3.12
CA LYS A 86 4.94 -5.28 4.25
C LYS A 86 4.56 -3.87 3.81
N ARG A 87 4.94 -3.47 2.59
CA ARG A 87 4.65 -2.14 2.06
C ARG A 87 3.14 -1.94 1.86
N ALA A 88 2.47 -2.90 1.23
CA ALA A 88 1.00 -2.87 1.10
C ALA A 88 0.33 -2.74 2.46
N SER A 89 0.81 -3.53 3.42
CA SER A 89 0.21 -3.63 4.74
C SER A 89 0.35 -2.30 5.51
N ILE A 90 1.53 -1.68 5.47
CA ILE A 90 1.74 -0.36 6.07
C ILE A 90 0.87 0.70 5.37
N LYS A 91 0.84 0.73 4.03
CA LYS A 91 0.00 1.68 3.27
C LYS A 91 -1.48 1.53 3.64
N HIS A 92 -1.98 0.30 3.80
CA HIS A 92 -3.37 0.07 4.22
C HIS A 92 -3.62 0.51 5.67
N GLY A 93 -2.67 0.28 6.58
CA GLY A 93 -2.76 0.77 7.95
C GLY A 93 -2.84 2.30 8.03
N LEU A 94 -2.03 3.01 7.25
CA LEU A 94 -2.07 4.47 7.16
C LEU A 94 -3.40 4.96 6.56
N TYR A 95 -3.95 4.26 5.57
CA TYR A 95 -5.27 4.58 5.02
C TYR A 95 -6.38 4.43 6.07
N LEU A 96 -6.35 3.35 6.86
CA LEU A 96 -7.30 3.15 7.97
C LEU A 96 -7.13 4.18 9.09
N ALA A 97 -5.91 4.70 9.30
CA ALA A 97 -5.64 5.82 10.20
C ALA A 97 -6.22 7.17 9.70
N GLY A 98 -6.71 7.22 8.46
CA GLY A 98 -7.35 8.38 7.87
C GLY A 98 -6.43 9.27 7.03
N LEU A 99 -5.21 8.83 6.70
CA LEU A 99 -4.33 9.57 5.80
C LEU A 99 -4.84 9.51 4.36
N SER A 100 -4.63 10.59 3.61
CA SER A 100 -4.96 10.62 2.18
C SER A 100 -3.96 9.80 1.37
N LYS A 101 -4.33 9.40 0.15
CA LYS A 101 -3.42 8.70 -0.77
C LYS A 101 -2.16 9.52 -1.04
N ASP A 102 -2.28 10.85 -1.12
CA ASP A 102 -1.14 11.75 -1.33
C ASP A 102 -0.19 11.77 -0.13
N ASP A 103 -0.73 11.84 1.08
CA ASP A 103 0.08 11.79 2.30
C ASP A 103 0.78 10.43 2.42
N ILE A 104 0.09 9.34 2.06
CA ILE A 104 0.65 7.99 2.05
C ILE A 104 1.75 7.86 1.01
N ASP A 105 1.53 8.32 -0.23
CA ASP A 105 2.55 8.29 -1.28
C ASP A 105 3.72 9.26 -0.97
N MET A 106 3.51 10.30 -0.16
CA MET A 106 4.61 11.15 0.35
C MET A 106 5.45 10.42 1.41
N LEU A 107 4.82 9.69 2.32
CA LEU A 107 5.50 8.90 3.36
C LEU A 107 6.15 7.63 2.79
N LEU A 108 5.49 7.02 1.82
CA LEU A 108 5.86 5.78 1.17
C LEU A 108 5.78 5.94 -0.36
N PRO A 109 6.76 6.64 -0.98
CA PRO A 109 6.81 6.86 -2.42
C PRO A 109 6.63 5.59 -3.23
N PRO A 110 5.92 5.62 -4.36
CA PRO A 110 5.69 4.41 -5.13
C PRO A 110 7.01 3.78 -5.59
N THR A 111 7.10 2.45 -5.55
CA THR A 111 8.26 1.72 -6.08
C THR A 111 8.30 1.78 -7.61
N SER A 112 9.43 1.38 -8.21
CA SER A 112 9.55 1.29 -9.68
C SER A 112 8.47 0.39 -10.27
N ASP A 113 8.24 -0.80 -9.71
CA ASP A 113 7.20 -1.72 -10.16
C ASP A 113 5.78 -1.15 -9.96
N GLU A 114 5.52 -0.46 -8.85
CA GLU A 114 4.22 0.21 -8.64
C GLU A 114 3.98 1.29 -9.72
N LEU A 115 4.99 2.09 -10.05
CA LEU A 115 4.89 3.10 -11.11
C LEU A 115 4.68 2.48 -12.49
N ILE A 116 5.47 1.47 -12.84
CA ILE A 116 5.35 0.76 -14.11
C ILE A 116 3.95 0.15 -14.25
N ALA A 117 3.47 -0.57 -13.23
CA ALA A 117 2.14 -1.17 -13.26
C ALA A 117 1.02 -0.12 -13.37
N ARG A 118 1.16 1.04 -12.72
CA ARG A 118 0.22 2.18 -12.85
C ARG A 118 0.20 2.75 -14.28
N GLU A 119 1.36 2.87 -14.94
CA GLU A 119 1.42 3.30 -16.34
C GLU A 119 0.77 2.26 -17.27
N GLN A 120 1.06 0.98 -17.06
CA GLN A 120 0.46 -0.11 -17.82
C GLN A 120 -1.07 -0.13 -17.65
N ASN A 121 -1.60 0.19 -16.47
CA ASN A 121 -3.05 0.29 -16.23
C ASN A 121 -3.75 1.27 -17.17
N ILE A 122 -3.08 2.35 -17.60
CA ILE A 122 -3.63 3.31 -18.57
C ILE A 122 -3.86 2.62 -19.92
N LEU A 123 -2.89 1.83 -20.38
CA LEU A 123 -2.97 1.08 -21.64
C LEU A 123 -3.98 -0.07 -21.54
N LEU A 124 -3.91 -0.85 -20.46
CA LEU A 124 -4.79 -1.99 -20.24
C LEU A 124 -6.25 -1.55 -20.12
N SER A 125 -6.52 -0.41 -19.49
CA SER A 125 -7.88 0.16 -19.40
C SER A 125 -8.44 0.61 -20.74
N GLN A 126 -7.58 0.84 -21.74
CA GLN A 126 -7.92 1.13 -23.14
C GLN A 126 -7.97 -0.14 -24.01
N ASP A 127 -7.91 -1.34 -23.41
CA ASP A 127 -7.81 -2.65 -24.08
C ASP A 127 -6.58 -2.76 -25.01
N LYS A 128 -5.50 -2.02 -24.72
CA LYS A 128 -4.23 -2.08 -25.44
C LYS A 128 -3.23 -2.96 -24.69
N PRO A 129 -2.38 -3.72 -25.41
CA PRO A 129 -1.35 -4.54 -24.78
C PRO A 129 -0.31 -3.66 -24.07
N ALA A 130 0.09 -4.07 -22.87
CA ALA A 130 1.17 -3.47 -22.11
C ALA A 130 2.44 -4.32 -22.20
N LYS A 131 3.62 -3.69 -22.04
CA LYS A 131 4.91 -4.39 -22.04
C LYS A 131 5.00 -5.30 -20.81
N PHE A 132 5.41 -6.55 -20.99
CA PHE A 132 5.66 -7.50 -19.91
C PHE A 132 7.16 -7.75 -19.80
N LEU A 133 7.70 -7.76 -18.57
CA LEU A 133 9.07 -8.16 -18.31
C LEU A 133 9.09 -9.33 -17.32
N MET A 134 9.97 -10.29 -17.55
CA MET A 134 10.08 -11.50 -16.72
C MET A 134 10.63 -11.22 -15.32
N ASN A 135 11.37 -10.12 -15.16
CA ASN A 135 12.01 -9.71 -13.92
C ASN A 135 11.21 -8.67 -13.13
N ASP A 136 9.97 -8.35 -13.54
CA ASP A 136 9.08 -7.47 -12.77
C ASP A 136 8.67 -8.14 -11.45
N ASN A 137 8.36 -7.34 -10.42
CA ASN A 137 7.67 -7.85 -9.25
C ASN A 137 6.21 -8.17 -9.59
N HIS A 138 5.95 -9.42 -9.97
CA HIS A 138 4.64 -9.86 -10.46
C HIS A 138 3.53 -9.76 -9.42
N LEU A 139 3.83 -9.89 -8.12
CA LEU A 139 2.83 -9.73 -7.05
C LEU A 139 2.37 -8.27 -6.95
N VAL A 140 3.31 -7.32 -7.03
CA VAL A 140 3.01 -5.88 -7.08
C VAL A 140 2.16 -5.55 -8.30
N HIS A 141 2.54 -6.02 -9.49
CA HIS A 141 1.77 -5.82 -10.72
C HIS A 141 0.34 -6.36 -10.60
N LEU A 142 0.16 -7.60 -10.12
CA LEU A 142 -1.16 -8.19 -9.94
C LEU A 142 -2.05 -7.39 -8.98
N ARG A 143 -1.45 -6.79 -7.94
CA ARG A 143 -2.17 -5.92 -7.00
C ARG A 143 -2.56 -4.60 -7.67
N GLU A 144 -1.64 -3.90 -8.32
CA GLU A 144 -1.92 -2.62 -8.98
C GLU A 144 -2.89 -2.77 -10.16
N HIS A 145 -2.82 -3.88 -10.93
CA HIS A 145 -3.75 -4.12 -12.05
C HIS A 145 -5.21 -4.28 -11.62
N LYS A 146 -5.49 -4.54 -10.33
CA LYS A 146 -6.87 -4.52 -9.82
C LYS A 146 -7.54 -3.16 -10.00
N GLU A 147 -6.77 -2.07 -10.07
CA GLU A 147 -7.29 -0.71 -10.28
C GLU A 147 -7.63 -0.42 -11.76
N ALA A 148 -7.13 -1.19 -12.72
CA ALA A 148 -7.45 -1.01 -14.14
C ALA A 148 -8.86 -1.50 -14.50
N ARG A 149 -9.46 -0.91 -15.54
CA ARG A 149 -10.74 -1.38 -16.10
C ARG A 149 -10.63 -2.83 -16.58
N ASP A 150 -11.68 -3.61 -16.38
CA ASP A 150 -11.73 -4.99 -16.87
C ASP A 150 -11.84 -5.03 -18.39
N THR A 151 -10.74 -5.46 -19.02
CA THR A 151 -10.58 -5.59 -20.47
C THR A 151 -9.96 -6.95 -20.81
N LYS A 152 -9.98 -7.32 -22.10
CA LYS A 152 -9.35 -8.57 -22.54
C LYS A 152 -7.83 -8.45 -22.40
N ALA A 153 -7.26 -7.29 -22.74
CA ALA A 153 -5.85 -6.99 -22.57
C ALA A 153 -5.41 -7.16 -21.11
N LYS A 154 -6.16 -6.59 -20.14
CA LYS A 154 -5.89 -6.77 -18.70
C LYS A 154 -5.88 -8.25 -18.32
N THR A 155 -6.90 -8.99 -18.75
CA THR A 155 -7.05 -10.42 -18.42
C THR A 155 -5.87 -11.24 -18.94
N VAL A 156 -5.44 -11.01 -20.19
CA VAL A 156 -4.29 -11.70 -20.77
C VAL A 156 -3.00 -11.29 -20.06
N HIS A 157 -2.81 -10.01 -19.77
CA HIS A 157 -1.61 -9.51 -19.10
C HIS A 157 -1.47 -10.05 -17.67
N MET A 158 -2.55 -10.10 -16.89
CA MET A 158 -2.54 -10.71 -15.56
C MET A 158 -2.22 -12.20 -15.59
N LYS A 159 -2.64 -12.93 -16.63
CA LYS A 159 -2.23 -14.34 -16.81
C LYS A 159 -0.74 -14.49 -17.04
N LEU A 160 -0.11 -13.59 -17.80
CA LEU A 160 1.35 -13.61 -17.98
C LEU A 160 2.10 -13.48 -16.65
N HIS A 161 1.64 -12.62 -15.75
CA HIS A 161 2.21 -12.50 -14.41
C HIS A 161 2.00 -13.77 -13.55
N LEU A 162 0.82 -14.41 -13.63
CA LEU A 162 0.57 -15.68 -12.94
C LEU A 162 1.45 -16.81 -13.48
N ASP A 163 1.57 -16.94 -14.79
CA ASP A 163 2.41 -17.95 -15.44
C ASP A 163 3.90 -17.73 -15.08
N ALA A 164 4.33 -16.48 -14.96
CA ALA A 164 5.69 -16.16 -14.56
C ALA A 164 5.96 -16.46 -13.09
N LEU A 165 5.00 -16.22 -12.19
CA LEU A 165 5.08 -16.67 -10.80
C LEU A 165 5.22 -18.19 -10.70
N MET A 166 4.46 -18.95 -11.50
CA MET A 166 4.61 -20.42 -11.56
C MET A 166 6.00 -20.83 -12.04
N LYS A 167 6.55 -20.15 -13.05
CA LYS A 167 7.92 -20.42 -13.53
C LYS A 167 9.00 -20.06 -12.52
N ILE A 168 8.82 -18.97 -11.75
CA ILE A 168 9.74 -18.61 -10.66
C ILE A 168 9.66 -19.65 -9.55
N GLN A 169 8.48 -20.18 -9.25
CA GLN A 169 8.30 -21.27 -8.29
C GLN A 169 9.05 -22.54 -8.76
N GLU A 170 9.02 -22.86 -10.05
CA GLU A 170 9.76 -23.98 -10.64
C GLU A 170 11.28 -23.72 -10.72
N ASN A 171 11.70 -22.46 -10.93
CA ASN A 171 13.10 -22.05 -11.00
C ASN A 171 13.34 -20.74 -10.22
N PRO A 172 13.69 -20.83 -8.93
CA PRO A 172 13.84 -19.66 -8.05
C PRO A 172 14.92 -18.66 -8.48
N GLN A 173 15.85 -19.03 -9.38
CA GLN A 173 16.87 -18.10 -9.89
C GLN A 173 16.29 -17.00 -10.78
N LEU A 174 15.03 -17.14 -11.21
CA LEU A 174 14.32 -16.14 -12.02
C LEU A 174 13.63 -15.06 -11.16
N ALA A 175 13.67 -15.18 -9.83
CA ALA A 175 13.02 -14.24 -8.93
C ALA A 175 13.64 -12.82 -9.05
N PRO A 176 12.81 -11.76 -9.09
CA PRO A 176 13.29 -10.39 -9.04
C PRO A 176 14.11 -10.14 -7.76
N GLN A 177 15.25 -9.47 -7.89
CA GLN A 177 15.93 -8.89 -6.73
C GLN A 177 15.22 -7.59 -6.36
N GLU A 178 14.50 -7.60 -5.24
CA GLU A 178 13.81 -6.40 -4.76
C GLU A 178 14.83 -5.32 -4.36
N ALA A 179 14.79 -4.18 -5.04
CA ALA A 179 15.50 -2.98 -4.62
C ALA A 179 14.62 -2.20 -3.63
N GLY A 180 14.82 -2.37 -2.32
CA GLY A 180 14.27 -1.41 -1.36
C GLY A 180 14.13 -1.86 0.10
N MET A 181 15.21 -1.71 0.86
CA MET A 181 15.29 -1.05 2.18
C MET A 181 16.61 -1.53 2.78
N GLN A 182 17.67 -0.72 2.68
CA GLN A 182 18.76 -0.82 3.64
C GLN A 182 18.14 -0.61 5.02
N GLN A 183 17.91 -1.72 5.73
CA GLN A 183 17.92 -1.69 7.19
C GLN A 183 19.22 -1.01 7.55
N GLY A 184 19.12 0.16 8.19
CA GLY A 184 20.28 0.80 8.77
C GLY A 184 21.02 -0.25 9.56
N GLU A 185 22.28 -0.47 9.19
CA GLU A 185 23.21 -1.32 9.92
C GLU A 185 23.07 -0.97 11.40
N GLU A 186 22.80 -1.99 12.22
CA GLU A 186 23.12 -1.95 13.64
C GLU A 186 24.57 -1.50 13.73
N SER A 187 24.76 -0.21 14.02
CA SER A 187 26.04 0.32 14.45
C SER A 187 26.33 -0.33 15.79
N GLY A 188 27.02 -1.46 15.72
CA GLY A 188 27.57 -2.17 16.87
C GLY A 188 28.30 -1.15 17.73
N VAL A 189 27.77 -0.95 18.93
CA VAL A 189 28.47 -0.23 19.98
C VAL A 189 29.74 -1.04 20.24
N PRO A 190 30.96 -0.48 20.07
CA PRO A 190 32.16 -1.21 20.41
C PRO A 190 32.15 -1.43 21.92
N ALA A 191 32.17 -2.70 22.33
CA ALA A 191 32.34 -3.10 23.70
C ALA A 191 33.62 -2.44 24.25
N THR A 192 33.46 -1.41 25.08
CA THR A 192 34.54 -0.91 25.91
C THR A 192 34.94 -2.02 26.86
N ALA A 193 36.10 -2.62 26.58
CA ALA A 193 36.75 -3.60 27.42
C ALA A 193 36.93 -3.05 28.84
N SER A 194 36.27 -3.69 29.80
CA SER A 194 36.49 -3.49 31.22
C SER A 194 37.94 -3.86 31.55
N ALA A 195 38.77 -2.87 31.86
CA ALA A 195 40.10 -3.10 32.39
C ALA A 195 40.00 -3.72 33.80
N PRO A 196 40.77 -4.77 34.13
CA PRO A 196 40.80 -5.32 35.47
C PRO A 196 41.59 -4.39 36.41
N THR A 197 40.98 -4.08 37.54
CA THR A 197 41.57 -3.33 38.66
C THR A 197 42.82 -4.07 39.20
N PRO A 198 44.01 -3.45 39.29
CA PRO A 198 45.14 -4.07 39.96
C PRO A 198 44.99 -3.97 41.48
N ALA A 199 45.20 -5.10 42.16
CA ALA A 199 45.23 -5.19 43.62
C ALA A 199 46.39 -4.38 44.22
N PRO A 200 46.23 -3.79 45.42
CA PRO A 200 47.29 -3.04 46.08
C PRO A 200 48.35 -3.99 46.67
N GLN A 201 49.62 -3.76 46.35
CA GLN A 201 50.75 -4.42 47.02
C GLN A 201 51.08 -3.74 48.37
N PRO A 202 51.51 -4.50 49.39
CA PRO A 202 51.86 -3.97 50.70
C PRO A 202 53.23 -3.26 50.70
N PRO A 203 53.47 -2.31 51.64
CA PRO A 203 54.68 -1.51 51.69
C PRO A 203 55.87 -2.34 52.19
N THR A 204 56.94 -2.38 51.40
CA THR A 204 58.27 -2.79 51.88
C THR A 204 59.12 -1.54 52.03
N GLY A 205 59.48 -1.25 53.29
CA GLY A 205 60.40 -0.18 53.63
C GLY A 205 61.86 -0.57 53.40
N SER A 206 62.69 0.45 53.24
CA SER A 206 64.12 0.56 53.63
C SER A 206 64.73 1.68 52.78
N GLU A 207 64.88 2.90 53.30
CA GLU A 207 66.05 3.41 54.04
C GLU A 207 67.18 3.99 53.14
N ILE A 208 67.59 5.21 53.50
CA ILE A 208 68.97 5.79 53.46
C ILE A 208 69.40 6.70 52.28
N ARG A 209 69.65 7.98 52.67
CA ARG A 209 70.63 9.02 52.23
C ARG A 209 70.64 9.46 50.75
N GLY A 210 70.90 10.72 50.38
CA GLY A 210 71.40 11.90 51.08
C GLY A 210 72.00 12.88 50.03
N GLY A 211 72.09 14.17 50.37
CA GLY A 211 72.62 15.26 49.54
C GLY A 211 71.49 16.22 49.12
N ILE A 212 71.46 17.48 49.53
CA ILE A 212 72.50 18.47 49.87
C ILE A 212 72.09 19.22 51.14
#